data_AF-A0A2T1D848-F1
#
_entry.id   AF-A0A2T1D848-F1
#
_cell.length_a   1.000
_cell.length_b   1.000
_cell.length_c   1.000
_cell.angle_alpha   90.00
_cell.angle_beta   90.00
_cell.angle_gamma   90.00
#
_symmetry.space_group_name_H-M   'P 1'
#
loop_
_entity.id
_entity.type
_entity.pdbx_description
1 polymer ?
#
loop_
_entity_poly.entity_id
_entity_poly.type
_entity_poly.pdbx_seq_one_letter_code
_entity_poly.pdbx_strand_id
1 'polypeptide(L)'
;MPLSDLPKGFPATVPSPKFQIGDYICWQPQPTKDFGIVTGLHYASAQPLHSWAWKYTVWLSLSSPSQRWIKSDMAWESDLELVPITYDLTPEQP
;
A
#
# COMPACT_ATOMS: atom_id res chain seq x y z
N MET A 1 -13.63 -18.16 -20.03
CA MET A 1 -14.52 -18.06 -18.85
C MET A 1 -15.66 -17.12 -19.20
N PRO A 2 -16.92 -17.46 -18.93
CA PRO A 2 -18.00 -16.50 -19.12
C PRO A 2 -17.84 -15.35 -18.10
N LEU A 3 -18.07 -14.12 -18.54
CA LEU A 3 -17.95 -12.88 -17.75
C LEU A 3 -18.97 -12.80 -16.58
N SER A 4 -19.85 -13.79 -16.46
CA SER A 4 -21.06 -13.81 -15.63
C SER A 4 -20.79 -13.92 -14.13
N ASP A 5 -19.63 -14.42 -13.72
CA ASP A 5 -19.31 -14.71 -12.31
C ASP A 5 -18.50 -13.59 -11.64
N LEU A 6 -18.23 -12.50 -12.35
CA LEU A 6 -17.46 -11.38 -11.81
C LEU A 6 -18.35 -10.44 -10.97
N PRO A 7 -17.79 -9.84 -9.90
CA PRO A 7 -18.48 -8.80 -9.16
C PRO A 7 -18.94 -7.65 -10.05
N LYS A 8 -20.08 -7.02 -9.69
CA LYS A 8 -20.64 -5.90 -10.44
C LYS A 8 -19.60 -4.79 -10.61
N GLY A 9 -19.40 -4.36 -11.86
CA GLY A 9 -18.47 -3.27 -12.20
C GLY A 9 -16.99 -3.66 -12.16
N PHE A 10 -16.66 -4.94 -11.98
CA PHE A 10 -15.27 -5.41 -12.11
C PHE A 10 -14.75 -5.14 -13.53
N PRO A 11 -13.57 -4.52 -13.70
CA PRO A 11 -13.10 -4.12 -15.00
C PRO A 11 -12.65 -5.33 -15.83
N ALA A 12 -12.78 -5.23 -17.16
CA ALA A 12 -12.29 -6.28 -18.08
C ALA A 12 -10.76 -6.45 -18.02
N THR A 13 -10.05 -5.38 -17.68
CA THR A 13 -8.59 -5.36 -17.49
C THR A 13 -8.26 -4.68 -16.18
N VAL A 14 -7.49 -5.35 -15.33
CA VAL A 14 -6.98 -4.79 -14.06
C VAL A 14 -5.69 -4.04 -14.36
N PRO A 15 -5.55 -2.76 -13.95
CA PRO A 15 -4.30 -2.02 -14.12
C PRO A 15 -3.18 -2.63 -13.26
N SER A 16 -1.92 -2.50 -13.68
CA SER A 16 -0.79 -2.92 -12.85
C SER A 16 -0.71 -2.11 -11.56
N PRO A 17 -0.39 -2.73 -10.41
CA PRO A 17 -0.24 -2.01 -9.15
C PRO A 17 1.00 -1.10 -9.19
N LYS A 18 0.86 0.11 -8.64
CA LYS A 18 1.95 1.10 -8.54
C LYS A 18 3.05 0.66 -7.58
N PHE A 19 2.71 -0.09 -6.53
CA PHE A 19 3.63 -0.58 -5.52
C PHE A 19 3.65 -2.10 -5.49
N GLN A 20 4.75 -2.71 -5.10
CA GLN A 20 4.97 -4.14 -5.02
C GLN A 20 5.26 -4.58 -3.58
N ILE A 21 5.18 -5.88 -3.31
CA ILE A 21 5.60 -6.44 -2.02
C ILE A 21 7.08 -6.11 -1.80
N GLY A 22 7.40 -5.57 -0.62
CA GLY A 22 8.74 -5.14 -0.26
C GLY A 22 8.99 -3.64 -0.44
N ASP A 23 8.13 -2.92 -1.17
CA ASP A 23 8.27 -1.47 -1.31
C ASP A 23 8.04 -0.78 0.04
N TYR A 24 8.90 0.18 0.35
CA TYR A 24 8.72 1.06 1.49
C TYR A 24 7.87 2.25 1.08
N ILE A 25 6.73 2.42 1.74
CA ILE A 25 5.76 3.45 1.43
C ILE A 25 5.47 4.29 2.66
N CYS A 26 4.83 5.43 2.43
CA CYS A 26 4.30 6.29 3.47
C CYS A 26 2.91 6.78 3.10
N TRP A 27 2.11 7.11 4.10
CA TRP A 27 0.81 7.72 3.89
C TRP A 27 0.98 9.18 3.49
N GLN A 28 0.13 9.64 2.58
CA GLN A 28 0.03 11.05 2.22
C GLN A 28 -0.33 11.89 3.46
N PRO A 29 0.22 13.11 3.59
CA PRO A 29 0.25 13.82 4.87
C PRO A 29 -1.14 14.28 5.35
N GLN A 30 -1.55 13.81 6.55
CA GLN A 30 -2.35 14.52 7.57
C GLN A 30 -2.64 13.63 8.80
N PRO A 31 -2.45 14.08 10.06
CA PRO A 31 -1.39 14.92 10.65
C PRO A 31 -0.15 14.12 11.11
N THR A 32 -0.18 12.79 11.03
CA THR A 32 0.92 11.88 11.34
C THR A 32 1.23 11.05 10.11
N LYS A 33 2.49 11.02 9.69
CA LYS A 33 2.94 10.25 8.54
C LYS A 33 3.34 8.85 9.00
N ASP A 34 2.41 7.91 8.90
CA ASP A 34 2.76 6.50 9.06
C ASP A 34 3.50 5.99 7.82
N PHE A 35 4.32 4.98 8.02
CA PHE A 35 5.16 4.40 6.98
C PHE A 35 5.51 2.96 7.30
N GLY A 36 5.84 2.20 6.26
CA GLY A 36 6.05 0.78 6.39
C GLY A 36 6.32 0.08 5.07
N ILE A 37 6.35 -1.23 5.12
CA ILE A 37 6.64 -2.10 3.98
C ILE A 37 5.34 -2.71 3.46
N VAL A 38 5.12 -2.69 2.15
CA VAL A 38 4.00 -3.40 1.51
C VAL A 38 4.19 -4.91 1.67
N THR A 39 3.18 -5.57 2.23
CA THR A 39 3.16 -7.03 2.47
C THR A 39 2.02 -7.75 1.74
N GLY A 40 1.03 -7.02 1.25
CA GLY A 40 -0.09 -7.59 0.50
C GLY A 40 -0.69 -6.60 -0.49
N LEU A 41 -1.24 -7.13 -1.58
CA LEU A 41 -1.91 -6.38 -2.63
C LEU A 41 -3.30 -6.97 -2.84
N HIS A 42 -4.31 -6.10 -2.88
CA HIS A 42 -5.70 -6.48 -3.08
C HIS A 42 -6.32 -5.54 -4.10
N TYR A 43 -7.00 -6.08 -5.11
CA TYR A 43 -7.82 -5.27 -6.01
C TYR A 43 -9.27 -5.32 -5.52
N ALA A 44 -9.78 -4.18 -5.07
CA ALA A 44 -11.04 -4.12 -4.34
C ALA A 44 -11.92 -2.95 -4.80
N SER A 45 -13.23 -3.09 -4.57
CA SER A 45 -14.19 -2.01 -4.80
C SER A 45 -13.97 -0.88 -3.78
N ALA A 46 -13.57 0.29 -4.25
CA ALA A 46 -13.48 1.52 -3.48
C ALA A 46 -14.86 2.18 -3.39
N GLN A 47 -15.58 1.94 -2.29
CA GLN A 47 -16.75 2.75 -1.93
C GLN A 47 -16.23 4.08 -1.35
N PRO A 48 -16.75 5.27 -1.73
CA PRO A 48 -18.01 5.58 -2.42
C PRO A 48 -17.93 5.75 -3.96
N LEU A 49 -16.74 5.66 -4.56
CA LEU A 49 -16.51 6.03 -5.96
C LEU A 49 -17.05 5.03 -7.00
N HIS A 50 -17.60 3.88 -6.56
CA HIS A 50 -18.01 2.77 -7.44
C HIS A 50 -16.91 2.33 -8.41
N SER A 51 -15.66 2.57 -8.04
CA SER A 51 -14.48 2.22 -8.82
C SER A 51 -13.73 1.07 -8.16
N TRP A 52 -12.98 0.32 -8.96
CA TRP A 52 -12.06 -0.68 -8.46
C TRP A 52 -10.66 -0.09 -8.40
N ALA A 53 -9.96 -0.30 -7.29
CA ALA A 53 -8.64 0.26 -7.06
C ALA A 53 -7.75 -0.73 -6.29
N TRP A 54 -6.44 -0.51 -6.36
CA TRP A 54 -5.49 -1.22 -5.55
C TRP A 54 -5.55 -0.76 -4.09
N LYS A 55 -5.62 -1.73 -3.20
CA LYS A 55 -5.49 -1.56 -1.75
C LYS A 55 -4.31 -2.39 -1.28
N TYR A 56 -3.47 -1.79 -0.47
CA TYR A 56 -2.24 -2.39 0.01
C TYR A 56 -2.33 -2.69 1.49
N THR A 57 -1.85 -3.85 1.89
CA THR A 57 -1.58 -4.18 3.29
C THR A 57 -0.14 -3.82 3.58
N VAL A 58 0.07 -3.01 4.61
CA VAL A 58 1.36 -2.42 4.93
C VAL A 58 1.72 -2.79 6.35
N TRP A 59 2.90 -3.36 6.53
CA TRP A 59 3.47 -3.62 7.85
C TRP A 59 4.17 -2.35 8.34
N LEU A 60 3.69 -1.79 9.44
CA LEU A 60 4.18 -0.52 9.94
C LEU A 60 5.59 -0.65 10.50
N SER A 61 6.43 0.31 10.15
CA SER A 61 7.78 0.42 10.71
C SER A 61 7.72 0.73 12.21
N LEU A 62 8.75 0.32 12.97
CA LEU A 62 8.82 0.55 14.41
C LEU A 62 8.82 2.04 14.78
N SER A 63 9.31 2.90 13.90
CA SER A 63 9.31 4.36 14.08
C SER A 63 8.01 5.03 13.60
N SER A 64 7.05 4.27 13.08
CA SER A 64 5.73 4.77 12.70
C SER A 64 4.92 5.13 13.95
N PRO A 65 4.32 6.33 14.05
CA PRO A 65 3.55 6.76 15.22
C PRO A 65 2.47 5.76 15.65
N SER A 66 1.79 5.13 14.69
CA SER A 66 0.71 4.18 14.96
C SER A 66 1.19 2.78 15.33
N GLN A 67 2.49 2.47 15.23
CA GLN A 67 3.02 1.13 15.48
C GLN A 67 2.77 0.65 16.93
N ARG A 68 2.68 1.61 17.86
CA ARG A 68 2.36 1.33 19.26
C ARG A 68 1.00 0.63 19.44
N TRP A 69 0.10 0.78 18.48
CA TRP A 69 -1.29 0.30 18.55
C TRP A 69 -1.60 -0.80 17.53
N ILE A 70 -1.04 -0.70 16.33
CA ILE A 70 -1.28 -1.63 15.23
C ILE A 70 0.03 -2.04 14.55
N LYS A 71 0.13 -3.30 14.14
CA LYS A 71 1.33 -3.80 13.43
C LYS A 71 1.23 -3.66 11.92
N SER A 72 0.01 -3.69 11.40
CA SER A 72 -0.28 -3.58 9.99
C SER A 72 -1.54 -2.76 9.79
N ASP A 73 -1.58 -2.00 8.70
CA ASP A 73 -2.75 -1.25 8.27
C ASP A 73 -3.01 -1.45 6.77
N MET A 74 -4.20 -1.09 6.30
CA MET A 74 -4.57 -1.17 4.89
C MET A 74 -4.94 0.20 4.33
N ALA A 75 -4.35 0.57 3.20
CA ALA A 75 -4.57 1.86 2.56
C ALA A 75 -4.81 1.72 1.06
N TRP A 76 -5.52 2.68 0.46
CA TRP A 76 -5.71 2.72 -0.99
C TRP A 76 -4.45 3.24 -1.69
N GLU A 77 -4.24 2.84 -2.94
CA GLU A 77 -3.11 3.29 -3.76
C GLU A 77 -2.97 4.82 -3.83
N SER A 78 -4.10 5.52 -3.83
CA SER A 78 -4.15 6.99 -3.85
C SER A 78 -3.55 7.61 -2.60
N ASP A 79 -3.62 6.92 -1.46
CA ASP A 79 -3.28 7.47 -0.16
C ASP A 79 -1.80 7.22 0.18
N LEU A 80 -1.05 6.56 -0.71
CA LEU A 80 0.31 6.12 -0.48
C LEU A 80 1.30 6.74 -1.45
N GLU A 81 2.51 6.96 -0.94
CA GLU A 81 3.66 7.42 -1.71
C GLU A 81 4.86 6.51 -1.47
N LEU A 82 5.58 6.18 -2.56
CA LEU A 82 6.82 5.41 -2.48
C LEU A 82 7.87 6.27 -1.79
N VAL A 83 8.52 5.68 -0.80
CA VAL A 83 9.68 6.27 -0.15
C VAL A 83 10.91 5.51 -0.63
N PRO A 84 11.85 6.16 -1.33
CA PRO A 84 13.10 5.51 -1.70
C PRO A 84 13.81 5.07 -0.42
N ILE A 85 14.12 3.78 -0.30
CA ILE A 85 15.02 3.29 0.73
C ILE A 85 16.42 3.75 0.31
N THR A 86 16.86 4.90 0.81
CA THR A 86 18.29 5.20 0.82
C THR A 86 18.92 4.27 1.84
N TYR A 87 19.58 3.22 1.35
CA TYR A 87 20.61 2.57 2.13
C TYR A 87 21.69 3.64 2.34
N ASP A 88 21.73 4.25 3.53
CA ASP A 88 22.96 4.86 3.99
C ASP A 88 23.94 3.71 4.19
N LEU A 89 24.62 3.36 3.10
CA LEU A 89 25.85 2.59 3.13
C LEU A 89 26.85 3.45 3.88
N THR A 90 26.78 3.43 5.20
CA THR A 90 27.94 3.78 6.01
C THR A 90 28.83 2.54 5.88
N PRO A 91 29.94 2.58 5.13
CA PRO A 91 30.90 1.49 5.22
C PRO A 91 31.34 1.41 6.68
N GLU A 92 30.97 0.33 7.34
CA GLU A 92 31.52 -0.07 8.62
C GLU A 92 33.05 -0.19 8.40
N GLN A 93 33.80 0.80 8.86
CA GLN A 93 35.26 0.81 8.75
C GLN A 93 35.83 -0.15 9.80
N PRO A 94 36.56 -1.21 9.40
CA PRO A 94 37.53 -1.84 10.29
C PRO A 94 38.80 -0.99 10.44
#